data_AF-A0A7K2ZFI9-F1
#
_entry.id   AF-A0A7K2ZFI9-F1
#
_cell.length_a   1.000
_cell.length_b   1.000
_cell.length_c   1.000
_cell.angle_alpha   90.00
_cell.angle_beta   90.00
_cell.angle_gamma   90.00
#
_symmetry.space_group_name_H-M   'P 1'
#
loop_
_entity.id
_entity.type
_entity.pdbx_description
1 polymer ?
#
loop_
_entity_poly.entity_id
_entity_poly.type
_entity_poly.pdbx_seq_one_letter_code
_entity_poly.pdbx_strand_id
1 'polypeptide(L)'
;SDGALPIEYAEVTITRIMFRNGGSEYQINGDTCRLLDIQELLSDSGIGREMHVIVGQGQLDSVLHADPMGRRAFIEEAAGVLKHRKRKEKALRKLDAMGANLARVQDLTDELRRQLKPLGRQAAVARRAAVIQADLRDARLRLLADDLVTLRDALRDEIADEAELKKRKDAAEAELKAALAREAELEGEVRRLAPRLQRAQQTWYELSQLAERVRGTVSLADARVRSATEAPAEERRGRDPEDLEREAARIREQEAELTAALEAAEH
;
A
#
# COMPACT_ATOMS: atom_id res chain seq x y z
N SER A 1 -31.30 -18.89 -94.96
CA SER A 1 -31.05 -18.42 -93.58
C SER A 1 -32.37 -18.43 -92.86
N ASP A 2 -32.80 -19.61 -92.41
CA ASP A 2 -34.21 -19.85 -92.07
C ASP A 2 -34.49 -19.73 -90.57
N GLY A 3 -33.51 -19.26 -89.77
CA GLY A 3 -33.68 -18.90 -88.36
C GLY A 3 -34.15 -20.02 -87.43
N ALA A 4 -34.21 -21.27 -87.91
CA ALA A 4 -34.78 -22.41 -87.20
C ALA A 4 -33.96 -22.84 -85.97
N LEU A 5 -32.69 -22.45 -85.91
CA LEU A 5 -31.79 -22.71 -84.78
C LEU A 5 -31.35 -21.37 -84.17
N PRO A 6 -31.45 -21.17 -82.84
CA PRO A 6 -31.05 -19.95 -82.16
C PRO A 6 -29.51 -19.89 -81.99
N ILE A 7 -28.78 -19.86 -83.11
CA ILE A 7 -27.31 -19.74 -83.15
C ILE A 7 -26.93 -18.79 -84.29
N GLU A 8 -25.94 -17.93 -84.08
CA GLU A 8 -25.52 -16.90 -85.04
C GLU A 8 -24.74 -17.45 -86.25
N TYR A 9 -24.43 -18.75 -86.27
CA TYR A 9 -23.66 -19.39 -87.32
C TYR A 9 -24.53 -19.84 -88.49
N ALA A 10 -24.06 -19.59 -89.72
CA ALA A 10 -24.74 -20.01 -90.95
C ALA A 10 -24.69 -21.55 -91.17
N GLU A 11 -23.73 -22.23 -90.53
CA GLU A 11 -23.57 -23.68 -90.56
C GLU A 11 -23.37 -24.19 -89.12
N VAL A 12 -24.03 -25.32 -88.80
CA VAL A 12 -24.02 -25.91 -87.46
C VAL A 12 -23.51 -27.35 -87.56
N THR A 13 -22.33 -27.60 -87.00
CA THR A 13 -21.71 -28.93 -86.91
C THR A 13 -21.92 -29.48 -85.51
N ILE A 14 -22.63 -30.61 -85.38
CA ILE A 14 -22.81 -31.33 -84.12
C ILE A 14 -21.95 -32.59 -84.16
N THR A 15 -21.00 -32.72 -83.23
CA THR A 15 -20.08 -33.86 -83.15
C THR A 15 -20.32 -34.64 -81.87
N ARG A 16 -20.43 -35.96 -81.98
CA ARG A 16 -20.42 -36.88 -80.84
C ARG A 16 -19.16 -37.72 -80.87
N ILE A 17 -18.32 -37.59 -79.84
CA ILE A 17 -17.10 -38.39 -79.68
C ILE A 17 -17.40 -39.48 -78.66
N MET A 18 -17.30 -40.73 -79.09
CA MET A 18 -17.46 -41.89 -78.22
C MET A 18 -16.09 -42.40 -77.78
N PHE A 19 -15.88 -42.49 -76.48
CA PHE A 19 -14.67 -43.05 -75.90
C PHE A 19 -14.84 -44.55 -75.66
N ARG A 20 -13.74 -45.31 -75.79
CA ARG A 20 -13.72 -46.76 -75.57
C ARG A 20 -14.10 -47.17 -74.14
N ASN A 21 -14.03 -46.24 -73.18
CA ASN A 21 -14.46 -46.43 -71.79
C ASN A 21 -15.98 -46.27 -71.60
N GLY A 22 -16.76 -46.07 -72.67
CA GLY A 22 -18.20 -45.87 -72.61
C GLY A 22 -18.63 -44.42 -72.38
N GLY A 23 -17.69 -43.49 -72.22
CA GLY A 23 -17.98 -42.05 -72.19
C GLY A 23 -18.42 -41.52 -73.55
N SER A 24 -19.32 -40.54 -73.56
CA SER A 24 -19.66 -39.76 -74.77
C SER A 24 -19.45 -38.29 -74.46
N GLU A 25 -18.70 -37.61 -75.32
CA GLU A 25 -18.54 -36.16 -75.33
C GLU A 25 -19.27 -35.56 -76.54
N TYR A 26 -19.81 -34.37 -76.33
CA TYR A 26 -20.70 -33.70 -77.27
C TYR A 26 -20.14 -32.31 -77.57
N GLN A 27 -20.10 -31.94 -78.84
CA GLN A 27 -19.58 -30.65 -79.30
C GLN A 27 -20.54 -29.99 -80.29
N ILE A 28 -20.70 -28.67 -80.19
CA ILE A 28 -21.38 -27.83 -81.18
C ILE A 28 -20.32 -26.88 -81.75
N ASN A 29 -20.07 -26.93 -83.05
CA ASN A 29 -19.07 -26.08 -83.73
C ASN A 29 -17.66 -26.14 -83.11
N GLY A 30 -17.30 -27.28 -82.50
CA GLY A 30 -16.01 -27.50 -81.83
C GLY A 30 -16.00 -27.22 -80.32
N ASP A 31 -17.02 -26.54 -79.80
CA ASP A 31 -17.15 -26.25 -78.37
C ASP A 31 -17.82 -27.38 -77.61
N THR A 32 -17.22 -27.80 -76.49
CA THR A 32 -17.75 -28.85 -75.62
C THR A 32 -19.04 -28.41 -74.92
N CYS A 33 -20.08 -29.22 -75.03
CA CYS A 33 -21.40 -28.95 -74.46
C CYS A 33 -22.00 -30.19 -73.80
N ARG A 34 -23.08 -30.01 -73.02
CA ARG A 34 -23.78 -31.15 -72.42
C ARG A 34 -24.77 -31.71 -73.42
N LEU A 35 -25.05 -33.02 -73.30
CA LEU A 35 -26.12 -33.67 -74.06
C LEU A 35 -27.46 -32.94 -73.92
N LEU A 36 -27.76 -32.41 -72.73
CA LEU A 36 -29.00 -31.67 -72.48
C LEU A 36 -29.09 -30.41 -73.35
N ASP A 37 -27.97 -29.72 -73.56
CA ASP A 37 -27.92 -28.46 -74.32
C ASP A 37 -28.17 -28.73 -75.82
N ILE A 38 -27.60 -29.82 -76.35
CA ILE A 38 -27.89 -30.30 -77.72
C ILE A 38 -29.36 -30.73 -77.85
N GLN A 39 -29.89 -31.45 -76.86
CA GLN A 39 -31.28 -31.91 -76.88
C GLN A 39 -32.27 -30.74 -76.85
N GLU A 40 -32.00 -29.71 -76.05
CA GLU A 40 -32.82 -28.50 -76.00
C GLU A 40 -32.75 -27.72 -77.32
N LEU A 41 -31.55 -27.56 -77.88
CA LEU A 41 -31.33 -26.90 -79.17
C LEU A 41 -32.06 -27.60 -80.33
N LEU A 42 -31.98 -28.94 -80.41
CA LEU A 42 -32.67 -29.72 -81.44
C LEU A 42 -34.19 -29.79 -81.23
N SER A 43 -34.65 -29.70 -79.98
CA SER A 43 -36.08 -29.62 -79.65
C SER A 43 -36.68 -28.31 -80.14
N ASP A 44 -35.95 -27.20 -80.02
CA ASP A 44 -36.41 -25.88 -80.46
C ASP A 44 -36.40 -25.72 -82.00
N SER A 45 -35.54 -26.46 -82.73
CA SER A 45 -35.48 -26.47 -84.20
C SER A 45 -36.37 -27.52 -84.89
N GLY A 46 -37.04 -28.37 -84.13
CA GLY A 46 -37.94 -29.40 -84.66
C GLY A 46 -37.24 -30.65 -85.22
N ILE A 47 -35.95 -30.84 -84.94
CA ILE A 47 -35.13 -31.99 -85.42
C ILE A 47 -34.73 -32.92 -84.25
N GLY A 48 -35.29 -32.72 -83.05
CA GLY A 48 -35.01 -33.54 -81.87
C GLY A 48 -35.52 -34.98 -81.98
N ARG A 49 -35.03 -35.84 -81.06
CA ARG A 49 -35.50 -37.24 -80.86
C ARG A 49 -37.01 -37.38 -80.68
N GLU A 50 -37.66 -36.25 -80.36
CA GLU A 50 -39.08 -36.07 -80.09
C GLU A 50 -39.90 -35.78 -81.37
N MET A 51 -39.25 -35.50 -82.51
CA MET A 51 -39.94 -35.27 -83.77
C MET A 51 -39.83 -36.52 -84.67
N HIS A 52 -40.96 -36.98 -85.20
CA HIS A 52 -41.13 -38.18 -86.03
C HIS A 52 -40.46 -38.13 -87.42
N VAL A 53 -39.34 -37.41 -87.55
CA VAL A 53 -38.60 -37.22 -88.80
C VAL A 53 -37.81 -38.49 -89.18
N ILE A 54 -37.47 -39.33 -88.19
CA ILE A 54 -36.79 -40.61 -88.40
C ILE A 54 -37.68 -41.72 -87.84
N VAL A 55 -38.29 -42.51 -88.72
CA VAL A 55 -39.11 -43.66 -88.35
C VAL A 55 -38.22 -44.89 -88.18
N GLY A 56 -37.93 -45.25 -86.94
CA GLY A 56 -37.21 -46.49 -86.60
C GLY A 56 -38.12 -47.73 -86.67
N GLN A 57 -37.53 -48.90 -86.96
CA GLN A 57 -38.27 -50.17 -86.93
C GLN A 57 -38.82 -50.44 -85.52
N GLY A 58 -40.15 -50.62 -85.42
CA GLY A 58 -40.86 -50.84 -84.14
C GLY A 58 -41.45 -49.59 -83.47
N GLN A 59 -41.21 -48.38 -83.98
CA GLN A 59 -41.86 -47.17 -83.43
C GLN A 59 -43.38 -47.15 -83.68
N LEU A 60 -43.84 -47.70 -84.80
CA LEU A 60 -45.27 -47.77 -85.11
C LEU A 60 -46.02 -48.64 -84.08
N ASP A 61 -45.44 -49.78 -83.70
CA ASP A 61 -46.00 -50.69 -82.69
C ASP A 61 -46.05 -50.04 -81.31
N SER A 62 -45.05 -49.22 -80.97
CA SER A 62 -45.02 -48.48 -79.69
C SER A 62 -46.11 -47.43 -79.58
N VAL A 63 -46.53 -46.80 -80.69
CA VAL A 63 -47.64 -45.83 -80.69
C VAL A 63 -48.99 -46.56 -80.60
N LEU A 64 -49.13 -47.70 -81.29
CA LEU A 64 -50.37 -48.49 -81.31
C LEU A 64 -50.67 -49.14 -79.95
N HIS A 65 -49.64 -49.63 -79.25
CA HIS A 65 -49.76 -50.27 -77.93
C HIS A 65 -49.55 -49.31 -76.75
N ALA A 66 -49.37 -48.00 -76.99
CA ALA A 66 -49.18 -47.02 -75.92
C ALA A 66 -50.42 -46.92 -75.02
N ASP A 67 -50.16 -46.84 -73.72
CA ASP A 67 -51.15 -46.52 -72.69
C ASP A 67 -51.72 -45.09 -72.90
N PRO A 68 -52.87 -44.74 -72.30
CA PRO A 68 -53.46 -43.42 -72.47
C PRO A 68 -52.53 -42.25 -72.10
N MET A 69 -51.62 -42.42 -71.14
CA MET A 69 -50.64 -41.38 -70.79
C MET A 69 -49.52 -41.29 -71.82
N GLY A 70 -48.96 -42.42 -72.28
CA GLY A 70 -47.98 -42.47 -73.35
C GLY A 70 -48.53 -41.90 -74.67
N ARG A 71 -49.77 -42.26 -75.03
CA ARG A 71 -50.45 -41.72 -76.21
C ARG A 71 -50.66 -40.21 -76.13
N ARG A 72 -51.01 -39.70 -74.95
CA ARG A 72 -51.12 -38.26 -74.70
C ARG A 72 -49.78 -37.55 -74.85
N ALA A 73 -48.68 -38.14 -74.40
CA ALA A 73 -47.35 -37.57 -74.58
C ALA A 73 -47.01 -37.41 -76.08
N PHE A 74 -47.29 -38.43 -76.90
CA PHE A 74 -47.12 -38.35 -78.36
C PHE A 74 -47.99 -37.25 -79.01
N ILE A 75 -49.23 -37.08 -78.55
CA ILE A 75 -50.12 -36.01 -79.06
C ILE A 75 -49.62 -34.62 -78.63
N GLU A 76 -49.19 -34.46 -77.37
CA GLU A 76 -48.64 -33.19 -76.86
C GLU A 76 -47.30 -32.81 -77.52
N GLU A 77 -46.54 -33.82 -77.93
CA GLU A 77 -45.30 -33.72 -78.70
C GLU A 77 -45.57 -33.24 -80.13
N ALA A 78 -46.51 -33.87 -80.83
CA ALA A 78 -46.95 -33.46 -82.17
C ALA A 78 -47.56 -32.04 -82.17
N ALA A 79 -48.23 -31.64 -81.09
CA ALA A 79 -48.76 -30.29 -80.91
C ALA A 79 -47.70 -29.25 -80.50
N GLY A 80 -46.46 -29.65 -80.25
CA GLY A 80 -45.37 -28.76 -79.81
C GLY A 80 -45.54 -28.18 -78.40
N VAL A 81 -46.51 -28.65 -77.62
CA VAL A 81 -46.82 -28.15 -76.27
C VAL A 81 -45.95 -28.82 -75.20
N LEU A 82 -45.41 -29.99 -75.49
CA LEU A 82 -44.59 -30.78 -74.57
C LEU A 82 -43.39 -30.00 -74.01
N LYS A 83 -42.71 -29.18 -74.84
CA LYS A 83 -41.58 -28.34 -74.40
C LYS A 83 -41.98 -27.29 -73.35
N HIS A 84 -43.13 -26.65 -73.52
CA HIS A 84 -43.63 -25.65 -72.57
C HIS A 84 -44.06 -26.31 -71.26
N ARG A 85 -44.67 -27.50 -71.33
CA ARG A 85 -45.03 -28.29 -70.15
C ARG A 85 -43.80 -28.72 -69.34
N LYS A 86 -42.76 -29.26 -69.99
CA LYS A 86 -41.49 -29.65 -69.33
C LYS A 86 -40.79 -28.44 -68.70
N ARG A 87 -40.73 -27.29 -69.40
CA ARG A 87 -40.16 -26.03 -68.86
C ARG A 87 -40.95 -25.54 -67.63
N LYS A 88 -42.28 -25.57 -67.67
CA LYS A 88 -43.15 -25.22 -66.53
C LYS A 88 -42.89 -26.12 -65.33
N GLU A 89 -42.82 -27.44 -65.52
CA GLU A 89 -42.56 -28.38 -64.43
C GLU A 89 -41.18 -28.18 -63.79
N LYS A 90 -40.14 -27.96 -64.61
CA LYS A 90 -38.79 -27.62 -64.12
C LYS A 90 -38.79 -26.31 -63.30
N ALA A 91 -39.52 -25.30 -63.75
CA ALA A 91 -39.66 -24.03 -63.03
C ALA A 91 -40.39 -24.21 -61.70
N LEU A 92 -41.48 -24.97 -61.66
CA LEU A 92 -42.23 -25.27 -60.44
C LEU A 92 -41.36 -26.02 -59.42
N ARG A 93 -40.67 -27.08 -59.83
CA ARG A 93 -39.73 -27.81 -58.95
C ARG A 93 -38.63 -26.90 -58.41
N LYS A 94 -38.13 -25.95 -59.22
CA LYS A 94 -37.13 -24.97 -58.77
C LYS A 94 -37.70 -23.98 -57.76
N LEU A 95 -38.94 -23.51 -57.97
CA LEU A 95 -39.63 -22.64 -57.03
C LEU A 95 -39.89 -23.33 -55.69
N ASP A 96 -40.33 -24.59 -55.71
CA ASP A 96 -40.55 -25.37 -54.48
C ASP A 96 -39.25 -25.55 -53.70
N ALA A 97 -38.15 -25.89 -54.40
CA ALA A 97 -36.83 -25.98 -53.78
C ALA A 97 -36.35 -24.63 -53.20
N MET A 98 -36.64 -23.52 -53.88
CA MET A 98 -36.34 -22.17 -53.38
C MET A 98 -37.19 -21.82 -52.15
N GLY A 99 -38.47 -22.22 -52.12
CA GLY A 99 -39.34 -22.04 -50.96
C GLY A 99 -38.78 -22.75 -49.72
N ALA A 100 -38.34 -24.00 -49.87
CA ALA A 100 -37.69 -24.75 -48.79
C ALA A 100 -36.39 -24.09 -48.30
N ASN A 101 -35.58 -23.56 -49.22
CA ASN A 101 -34.36 -22.84 -48.85
C ASN A 101 -34.65 -21.53 -48.12
N LEU A 102 -35.68 -20.79 -48.55
CA LEU A 102 -36.10 -19.55 -47.89
C LEU A 102 -36.58 -19.82 -46.46
N ALA A 103 -37.40 -20.86 -46.27
CA ALA A 103 -37.85 -21.27 -44.94
C ALA A 103 -36.66 -21.56 -44.01
N ARG A 104 -35.66 -22.29 -44.49
CA ARG A 104 -34.44 -22.57 -43.71
C ARG A 104 -33.66 -21.30 -43.34
N VAL A 105 -33.55 -20.34 -44.25
CA VAL A 105 -32.87 -19.06 -43.96
C VAL A 105 -33.64 -18.26 -42.93
N GLN A 106 -34.97 -18.28 -42.99
CA GLN A 106 -35.83 -17.63 -42.00
C GLN A 106 -35.65 -18.27 -40.62
N ASP A 107 -35.67 -19.60 -40.53
CA ASP A 107 -35.44 -20.34 -39.29
C ASP A 107 -34.07 -19.99 -38.67
N LEU A 108 -33.00 -20.01 -39.48
CA LEU A 108 -31.67 -19.64 -39.03
C LEU A 108 -31.59 -18.18 -38.56
N THR A 109 -32.28 -17.27 -39.26
CA THR A 109 -32.33 -15.85 -38.88
C THR A 109 -33.01 -15.68 -37.52
N ASP A 110 -34.10 -16.39 -37.28
CA ASP A 110 -34.82 -16.33 -36.02
C ASP A 110 -34.06 -17.01 -34.88
N GLU A 111 -33.34 -18.09 -35.16
CA GLU A 111 -32.41 -18.70 -34.21
C GLU A 111 -31.29 -17.71 -33.81
N LEU A 112 -30.63 -17.08 -34.78
CA LEU A 112 -29.59 -16.09 -34.51
C LEU A 112 -30.13 -14.89 -33.72
N ARG A 113 -31.35 -14.42 -34.01
CA ARG A 113 -32.01 -13.37 -33.21
C ARG A 113 -32.24 -13.79 -31.76
N ARG A 114 -32.63 -15.05 -31.52
CA ARG A 114 -32.80 -15.59 -30.16
C ARG A 114 -31.46 -15.66 -29.43
N GLN A 115 -30.39 -16.04 -30.12
CA GLN A 115 -29.02 -16.10 -29.56
C GLN A 115 -28.42 -14.71 -29.29
N LEU A 116 -28.75 -13.70 -30.10
CA LEU A 116 -28.26 -12.33 -29.91
C LEU A 116 -28.79 -11.65 -28.64
N LYS A 117 -30.03 -11.94 -28.22
CA LYS A 117 -30.66 -11.31 -27.04
C LYS A 117 -29.89 -11.56 -25.73
N PRO A 118 -29.52 -12.80 -25.34
CA PRO A 118 -28.70 -13.04 -24.16
C PRO A 118 -27.29 -12.46 -24.31
N LEU A 119 -26.69 -12.52 -25.50
CA LEU A 119 -25.35 -11.97 -25.76
C LEU A 119 -25.31 -10.44 -25.57
N GLY A 120 -26.37 -9.74 -26.01
CA GLY A 120 -26.54 -8.31 -25.77
C GLY A 120 -26.66 -7.96 -24.28
N ARG A 121 -27.36 -8.80 -23.50
CA ARG A 121 -27.45 -8.64 -22.03
C ARG A 121 -26.08 -8.86 -21.36
N GLN A 122 -25.35 -9.89 -21.77
CA GLN A 122 -24.00 -10.16 -21.28
C GLN A 122 -23.06 -9.00 -21.58
N ALA A 123 -23.08 -8.46 -22.80
CA ALA A 123 -22.29 -7.30 -23.18
C ALA A 123 -22.64 -6.05 -22.35
N ALA A 124 -23.92 -5.83 -22.05
CA ALA A 124 -24.36 -4.72 -21.19
C ALA A 124 -23.90 -4.88 -19.73
N VAL A 125 -23.89 -6.11 -19.20
CA VAL A 125 -23.33 -6.41 -17.87
C VAL A 125 -21.82 -6.21 -17.86
N ALA A 126 -21.11 -6.71 -18.88
CA ALA A 126 -19.66 -6.56 -19.00
C ALA A 126 -19.24 -5.08 -19.08
N ARG A 127 -19.95 -4.26 -19.86
CA ARG A 127 -19.72 -2.80 -19.91
C ARG A 127 -19.91 -2.14 -18.55
N ARG A 128 -20.96 -2.49 -17.80
CA ARG A 128 -21.19 -1.97 -16.44
C ARG A 128 -20.11 -2.42 -15.47
N ALA A 129 -19.70 -3.68 -15.54
CA ALA A 129 -18.64 -4.22 -14.71
C ALA A 129 -17.30 -3.50 -14.97
N ALA A 130 -16.97 -3.19 -16.22
CA ALA A 130 -15.75 -2.45 -16.56
C ALA A 130 -15.74 -1.04 -15.94
N VAL A 131 -16.87 -0.33 -15.96
CA VAL A 131 -17.01 0.99 -15.32
C VAL A 131 -16.85 0.86 -13.80
N ILE A 132 -17.57 -0.07 -13.17
CA ILE A 132 -17.48 -0.31 -11.72
C ILE A 132 -16.04 -0.68 -11.31
N GLN A 133 -15.33 -1.47 -12.11
CA GLN A 133 -13.94 -1.82 -11.83
C GLN A 133 -13.00 -0.62 -11.98
N ALA A 134 -13.23 0.25 -12.96
CA ALA A 134 -12.47 1.49 -13.11
C ALA A 134 -12.70 2.42 -11.92
N ASP A 135 -13.95 2.62 -11.50
CA ASP A 135 -14.31 3.45 -10.34
C ASP A 135 -13.74 2.89 -9.04
N LEU A 136 -13.83 1.57 -8.85
CA LEU A 136 -13.23 0.88 -7.70
C LEU A 136 -11.71 1.07 -7.66
N ARG A 137 -11.05 0.96 -8.82
CA ARG A 137 -9.60 1.16 -8.93
C ARG A 137 -9.24 2.61 -8.59
N ASP A 138 -9.99 3.58 -9.11
CA ASP A 138 -9.76 5.01 -8.81
C ASP A 138 -9.93 5.30 -7.32
N ALA A 139 -11.04 4.85 -6.73
CA ALA A 139 -11.30 5.02 -5.30
C ALA A 139 -10.20 4.39 -4.41
N ARG A 140 -9.75 3.18 -4.75
CA ARG A 140 -8.64 2.53 -4.03
C ARG A 140 -7.33 3.30 -4.15
N LEU A 141 -7.01 3.81 -5.34
CA LEU A 141 -5.79 4.59 -5.54
C LEU A 141 -5.83 5.91 -4.76
N ARG A 142 -7.00 6.54 -4.66
CA ARG A 142 -7.17 7.76 -3.85
C ARG A 142 -6.95 7.49 -2.36
N LEU A 143 -7.53 6.41 -1.82
CA LEU A 143 -7.31 6.02 -0.43
C LEU A 143 -5.83 5.74 -0.15
N LEU A 144 -5.16 4.97 -1.02
CA LEU A 144 -3.73 4.70 -0.88
C LEU A 144 -2.87 5.96 -1.01
N ALA A 145 -3.27 6.92 -1.83
CA ALA A 145 -2.58 8.20 -1.94
C ALA A 145 -2.73 9.04 -0.66
N ASP A 146 -3.93 9.06 -0.06
CA ASP A 146 -4.20 9.73 1.21
C ASP A 146 -3.41 9.10 2.37
N ASP A 147 -3.39 7.77 2.46
CA ASP A 147 -2.58 7.02 3.41
C ASP A 147 -1.09 7.36 3.26
N LEU A 148 -0.59 7.42 2.02
CA LEU A 148 0.80 7.74 1.74
C LEU A 148 1.15 9.18 2.14
N VAL A 149 0.28 10.15 1.85
CA VAL A 149 0.48 11.54 2.25
C VAL A 149 0.52 11.65 3.77
N THR A 150 -0.45 11.03 4.45
CA THR A 150 -0.54 11.00 5.92
C THR A 150 0.72 10.41 6.54
N LEU A 151 1.17 9.24 6.06
CA LEU A 151 2.40 8.60 6.54
C LEU A 151 3.65 9.45 6.27
N ARG A 152 3.71 10.13 5.11
CA ARG A 152 4.85 10.97 4.75
C ARG A 152 4.92 12.23 5.60
N ASP A 153 3.78 12.81 5.96
CA ASP A 153 3.73 13.97 6.83
C ASP A 153 4.05 13.58 8.29
N ALA A 154 3.51 12.46 8.78
CA ALA A 154 3.88 11.90 10.09
C ALA A 154 5.40 11.63 10.18
N LEU A 155 6.00 11.03 9.15
CA LEU A 155 7.44 10.80 9.08
C LEU A 155 8.23 12.12 9.08
N ARG A 156 7.73 13.16 8.40
CA ARG A 156 8.39 14.48 8.38
C ARG A 156 8.39 15.08 9.78
N ASP A 157 7.28 14.98 10.49
CA ASP A 157 7.14 15.49 11.85
C ASP A 157 8.07 14.72 12.81
N GLU A 158 8.12 13.39 12.73
CA GLU A 158 9.06 12.59 13.53
C GLU A 158 10.53 12.95 13.27
N ILE A 159 10.93 13.17 12.01
CA ILE A 159 12.29 13.61 11.67
C ILE A 159 12.59 14.99 12.27
N ALA A 160 11.62 15.90 12.26
CA ALA A 160 11.78 17.23 12.84
C ALA A 160 11.94 17.15 14.37
N ASP A 161 11.12 16.32 15.02
CA ASP A 161 11.19 16.07 16.47
C ASP A 161 12.50 15.40 16.86
N GLU A 162 12.97 14.40 16.10
CA GLU A 162 14.28 13.76 16.32
C GLU A 162 15.42 14.76 16.20
N ALA A 163 15.38 15.64 15.18
CA ALA A 163 16.39 16.67 14.98
C ALA A 163 16.43 17.68 16.15
N GLU A 164 15.27 18.06 16.68
CA GLU A 164 15.17 18.96 17.84
C GLU A 164 15.65 18.28 19.14
N LEU A 165 15.25 17.02 19.37
CA LEU A 165 15.74 16.22 20.49
C LEU A 165 17.26 16.06 20.46
N LYS A 166 17.83 15.81 19.27
CA LYS A 166 19.28 15.72 19.09
C LYS A 166 19.98 17.02 19.44
N LYS A 167 19.47 18.18 18.98
CA LYS A 167 20.03 19.48 19.36
C LYS A 167 20.00 19.71 20.86
N ARG A 168 18.90 19.38 21.53
CA ARG A 168 18.78 19.51 23.00
C ARG A 168 19.76 18.61 23.72
N LYS A 169 19.93 17.38 23.24
CA LYS A 169 20.91 16.44 23.77
C LYS A 169 22.33 16.99 23.63
N ASP A 170 22.70 17.44 22.43
CA ASP A 170 24.04 17.97 22.15
C ASP A 170 24.32 19.23 23.01
N ALA A 171 23.33 20.09 23.22
CA ALA A 171 23.44 21.25 24.12
C ALA A 171 23.64 20.84 25.58
N ALA A 172 22.85 19.89 26.09
CA ALA A 172 22.98 19.38 27.46
C ALA A 172 24.33 18.67 27.68
N GLU A 173 24.83 17.92 26.70
CA GLU A 173 26.16 17.31 26.74
C GLU A 173 27.28 18.37 26.78
N ALA A 174 27.14 19.46 26.03
CA ALA A 174 28.07 20.57 26.05
C ALA A 174 28.07 21.30 27.41
N GLU A 175 26.89 21.56 27.97
CA GLU A 175 26.73 22.16 29.31
C GLU A 175 27.33 21.27 30.40
N LEU A 176 27.06 19.97 30.36
CA LEU A 176 27.63 19.00 31.29
C LEU A 176 29.16 18.99 31.20
N LYS A 177 29.72 19.00 29.99
CA LYS A 177 31.17 19.04 29.79
C LYS A 177 31.79 20.33 30.35
N ALA A 178 31.13 21.47 30.17
CA ALA A 178 31.57 22.74 30.72
C ALA A 178 31.51 22.74 32.26
N ALA A 179 30.44 22.19 32.85
CA ALA A 179 30.28 22.07 34.29
C ALA A 179 31.37 21.17 34.90
N LEU A 180 31.67 20.02 34.29
CA LEU A 180 32.73 19.11 34.74
C LEU A 180 34.12 19.76 34.63
N ALA A 181 34.38 20.52 33.57
CA ALA A 181 35.63 21.27 33.45
C ALA A 181 35.76 22.31 34.56
N ARG A 182 34.67 23.02 34.87
CA ARG A 182 34.65 24.02 35.94
C ARG A 182 34.80 23.40 37.33
N GLU A 183 34.17 22.26 37.57
CA GLU A 183 34.34 21.48 38.80
C GLU A 183 35.80 21.07 38.97
N ALA A 184 36.44 20.53 37.93
CA ALA A 184 37.85 20.15 37.97
C ALA A 184 38.79 21.33 38.25
N GLU A 185 38.51 22.51 37.68
CA GLU A 185 39.25 23.75 38.00
C GLU A 185 39.12 24.11 39.48
N LEU A 186 37.90 24.13 40.01
CA LEU A 186 37.62 24.47 41.40
C LEU A 186 38.24 23.46 42.36
N GLU A 187 38.18 22.16 42.06
CA GLU A 187 38.91 21.14 42.82
C GLU A 187 40.41 21.40 42.82
N GLY A 188 40.98 21.79 41.67
CA GLY A 188 42.38 22.17 41.55
C GLY A 188 42.72 23.37 42.45
N GLU A 189 41.86 24.38 42.50
CA GLU A 189 42.01 25.53 43.39
C GLU A 189 41.94 25.13 44.86
N VAL A 190 40.98 24.29 45.24
CA VAL A 190 40.84 23.77 46.60
C VAL A 190 42.09 22.99 47.01
N ARG A 191 42.59 22.09 46.16
CA ARG A 191 43.83 21.32 46.41
C ARG A 191 45.05 22.24 46.58
N ARG A 192 45.10 23.38 45.90
CA ARG A 192 46.18 24.38 46.03
C ARG A 192 46.03 25.24 47.30
N LEU A 193 44.81 25.63 47.65
CA LEU A 193 44.54 26.54 48.77
C LEU A 193 44.54 25.84 50.12
N ALA A 194 44.09 24.58 50.20
CA ALA A 194 44.01 23.83 51.46
C ALA A 194 45.34 23.77 52.23
N PRO A 195 46.50 23.44 51.62
CA PRO A 195 47.78 23.44 52.33
C PRO A 195 48.22 24.85 52.76
N ARG A 196 47.89 25.88 51.98
CA ARG A 196 48.21 27.28 52.34
C ARG A 196 47.40 27.74 53.55
N LEU A 197 46.11 27.40 53.58
CA LEU A 197 45.23 27.67 54.71
C LEU A 197 45.75 26.95 55.96
N GLN A 198 46.11 25.66 55.84
CA GLN A 198 46.65 24.89 56.95
C GLN A 198 47.95 25.49 57.51
N ARG A 199 48.87 25.94 56.63
CA ARG A 199 50.08 26.66 57.07
C ARG A 199 49.75 27.97 57.77
N ALA A 200 48.86 28.78 57.22
CA ALA A 200 48.46 30.05 57.83
C ALA A 200 47.81 29.83 59.22
N GLN A 201 46.97 28.81 59.36
CA GLN A 201 46.40 28.40 60.64
C GLN A 201 47.48 27.97 61.63
N GLN A 202 48.44 27.14 61.22
CA GLN A 202 49.57 26.71 62.05
C GLN A 202 50.37 27.92 62.57
N THR A 203 50.75 28.84 61.68
CA THR A 203 51.47 30.06 62.05
C THR A 203 50.65 30.94 63.00
N TRP A 204 49.34 31.07 62.77
CA TRP A 204 48.46 31.81 63.66
C TRP A 204 48.40 31.18 65.06
N TYR A 205 48.29 29.86 65.16
CA TYR A 205 48.32 29.16 66.45
C TYR A 205 49.65 29.39 67.17
N GLU A 206 50.79 29.27 66.48
CA GLU A 206 52.12 29.50 67.04
C GLU A 206 52.29 30.93 67.57
N LEU A 207 51.88 31.93 66.78
CA LEU A 207 51.92 33.35 67.17
C LEU A 207 50.99 33.64 68.34
N SER A 208 49.79 33.05 68.37
CA SER A 208 48.83 33.22 69.47
C SER A 208 49.37 32.64 70.77
N GLN A 209 50.00 31.45 70.72
CA GLN A 209 50.68 30.85 71.87
C GLN A 209 51.88 31.68 72.34
N LEU A 210 52.62 32.30 71.43
CA LEU A 210 53.71 33.21 71.78
C LEU A 210 53.16 34.48 72.45
N ALA A 211 52.11 35.08 71.89
CA ALA A 211 51.45 36.25 72.47
C ALA A 211 50.94 35.96 73.89
N GLU A 212 50.32 34.79 74.14
CA GLU A 212 49.91 34.41 75.49
C GLU A 212 51.09 34.19 76.45
N ARG A 213 52.17 33.57 75.99
CA ARG A 213 53.39 33.45 76.81
C ARG A 213 53.94 34.82 77.19
N VAL A 214 54.00 35.75 76.24
CA VAL A 214 54.45 37.13 76.50
C VAL A 214 53.51 37.83 77.49
N ARG A 215 52.18 37.75 77.29
CA ARG A 215 51.19 38.28 78.26
C ARG A 215 51.36 37.68 79.65
N GLY A 216 51.59 36.38 79.74
CA GLY A 216 51.88 35.69 81.00
C GLY A 216 53.16 36.19 81.67
N THR A 217 54.24 36.39 80.90
CA THR A 217 55.49 36.96 81.43
C THR A 217 55.33 38.41 81.90
N VAL A 218 54.58 39.23 81.16
CA VAL A 218 54.23 40.60 81.57
C VAL A 218 53.42 40.57 82.86
N SER A 219 52.40 39.72 82.95
CA SER A 219 51.58 39.59 84.17
C SER A 219 52.40 39.14 85.38
N LEU A 220 53.37 38.22 85.18
CA LEU A 220 54.29 37.79 86.23
C LEU A 220 55.27 38.90 86.62
N ALA A 221 55.80 39.65 85.65
CA ALA A 221 56.65 40.80 85.90
C ALA A 221 55.89 41.88 86.67
N ASP A 222 54.66 42.19 86.29
CA ASP A 222 53.76 43.11 87.01
C ASP A 222 53.46 42.60 88.42
N ALA A 223 53.22 41.30 88.60
CA ALA A 223 53.04 40.69 89.92
C ALA A 223 54.29 40.80 90.79
N ARG A 224 55.49 40.62 90.23
CA ARG A 224 56.77 40.81 90.93
C ARG A 224 57.04 42.27 91.26
N VAL A 225 56.77 43.18 90.33
CA VAL A 225 56.88 44.63 90.56
C VAL A 225 55.93 45.02 91.69
N ARG A 226 54.65 44.61 91.62
CA ARG A 226 53.68 44.80 92.71
C ARG A 226 54.20 44.24 94.02
N SER A 227 54.64 42.99 94.07
CA SER A 227 55.20 42.38 95.29
C SER A 227 56.46 43.06 95.82
N ALA A 228 57.23 43.76 94.98
CA ALA A 228 58.44 44.48 95.38
C ALA A 228 58.20 45.96 95.71
N THR A 229 57.09 46.54 95.24
CA THR A 229 56.65 47.91 95.57
C THR A 229 55.61 47.94 96.68
N GLU A 230 54.90 46.84 96.90
CA GLU A 230 54.21 46.56 98.15
C GLU A 230 55.27 46.44 99.24
N ALA A 231 55.21 47.34 100.21
CA ALA A 231 55.98 47.18 101.44
C ALA A 231 55.69 45.77 102.00
N PRO A 232 56.71 45.02 102.46
CA PRO A 232 56.44 43.76 103.13
C PRO A 232 55.38 44.05 104.19
N ALA A 233 54.25 43.33 104.14
CA ALA A 233 53.29 43.40 105.22
C ALA A 233 54.11 43.20 106.49
N GLU A 234 54.13 44.23 107.35
CA GLU A 234 54.79 44.11 108.65
C GLU A 234 54.27 42.81 109.24
N GLU A 235 55.18 41.83 109.41
CA GLU A 235 54.94 40.75 110.35
C GLU A 235 54.66 41.47 111.67
N ARG A 236 53.38 41.69 111.99
CA ARG A 236 52.94 42.08 113.33
C ARG A 236 53.27 40.90 114.25
N ARG A 237 54.54 40.81 114.62
CA ARG A 237 55.01 40.03 115.77
C ARG A 237 54.62 40.80 117.01
N GLY A 238 53.35 40.66 117.37
CA GLY A 238 52.75 41.25 118.54
C GLY A 238 51.27 40.91 118.56
N ARG A 239 50.82 40.35 119.69
CA ARG A 239 49.39 40.10 119.95
C ARG A 239 48.67 41.45 119.97
N ASP A 240 47.51 41.54 119.33
CA ASP A 240 46.76 42.78 119.15
C ASP A 240 46.45 43.43 120.52
N PRO A 241 46.78 44.71 120.76
CA PRO A 241 46.45 45.39 122.01
C PRO A 241 44.95 45.34 122.34
N GLU A 242 44.06 45.31 121.34
CA GLU A 242 42.62 45.14 121.57
C GLU A 242 42.26 43.72 122.05
N ASP A 243 43.01 42.70 121.64
CA ASP A 243 42.85 41.34 122.16
C ASP A 243 43.35 41.20 123.59
N LEU A 244 44.43 41.90 123.95
CA LEU A 244 44.93 41.97 125.33
C LEU A 244 43.97 42.74 126.25
N GLU A 245 43.31 43.80 125.75
CA GLU A 245 42.28 44.52 126.50
C GLU A 245 41.02 43.66 126.70
N ARG A 246 40.62 42.86 125.69
CA ARG A 246 39.53 41.88 125.82
C ARG A 246 39.86 40.74 126.80
N GLU A 247 41.10 40.24 126.80
CA GLU A 247 41.57 39.26 127.79
C GLU A 247 41.62 39.88 129.20
N ALA A 248 42.09 41.12 129.35
CA ALA A 248 42.12 41.83 130.63
C ALA A 248 40.73 42.16 131.17
N ALA A 249 39.76 42.44 130.30
CA ALA A 249 38.35 42.62 130.68
C ALA A 249 37.75 41.30 131.19
N ARG A 250 38.00 40.18 130.49
CA ARG A 250 37.56 38.85 130.94
C ARG A 250 38.20 38.44 132.27
N ILE A 251 39.48 38.73 132.47
CA ILE A 251 40.17 38.43 133.74
C ILE A 251 39.61 39.31 134.87
N ARG A 252 39.30 40.58 134.62
CA ARG A 252 38.63 41.45 135.62
C ARG A 252 37.21 40.99 135.96
N GLU A 253 36.48 40.46 134.98
CA GLU A 253 35.15 39.88 135.19
C GLU A 253 35.24 38.60 136.04
N GLN A 254 36.23 37.73 135.76
CA GLN A 254 36.53 36.55 136.57
C GLN A 254 37.04 36.90 137.99
N GLU A 255 37.83 37.96 138.13
CA GLU A 255 38.28 38.46 139.43
C GLU A 255 37.10 39.02 140.23
N ALA A 256 36.18 39.75 139.61
CA ALA A 256 34.94 40.21 140.25
C ALA A 256 34.03 39.05 140.67
N GLU A 257 33.90 37.99 139.86
CA GLU A 257 33.18 36.77 140.22
C GLU A 257 33.84 36.03 141.39
N LEU A 258 35.17 35.91 141.41
CA LEU A 258 35.92 35.28 142.50
C LEU A 258 35.89 36.11 143.79
N THR A 259 35.89 37.44 143.69
CA THR A 259 35.79 38.33 144.85
C THR A 259 34.37 38.31 145.44
N ALA A 260 33.34 38.27 144.60
CA ALA A 260 31.96 38.05 145.04
C ALA A 260 31.76 36.66 145.67
N ALA A 261 32.46 35.62 145.16
CA ALA A 261 32.46 34.29 145.77
C ALA A 261 33.22 34.24 147.11
N LEU A 262 34.21 35.10 147.32
CA LEU A 262 34.93 35.26 148.59
C LEU A 262 34.10 36.08 149.61
N GLU A 263 33.42 37.15 149.19
CA GLU A 263 32.52 37.93 150.06
C GLU A 263 31.26 37.14 150.47
N ALA A 264 30.79 36.21 149.63
CA ALA A 264 29.74 35.25 149.98
C ALA A 264 30.22 34.13 150.94
N ALA A 265 31.52 34.02 151.20
CA ALA A 265 32.11 33.06 152.13
C ALA A 265 32.49 33.68 153.50
N GLU A 266 32.35 35.00 153.67
CA GLU A 266 32.56 35.72 154.95
C GLU A 266 31.27 36.19 155.63
N HIS A 267 30.10 35.67 155.22
CA HIS A 267 28.81 35.76 155.93
C HIS A 267 28.22 34.36 156.18
#